data_AF-A0A2T5MJU3-F1
#
_entry.id   AF-A0A2T5MJU3-F1
#
_cell.length_a   1.000
_cell.length_b   1.000
_cell.length_c   1.000
_cell.angle_alpha   90.00
_cell.angle_beta   90.00
_cell.angle_gamma   90.00
#
_symmetry.space_group_name_H-M   'P 1'
#
loop_
_entity.id
_entity.type
_entity.pdbx_description
1 polymer ?
#
loop_
_entity_poly.entity_id
_entity_poly.type
_entity_poly.pdbx_seq_one_letter_code
_entity_poly.pdbx_strand_id
1 'polypeptide(L)'
;MSNQELVMPRRLAIRILHEAQIAQPESITGWVRGTAQPQSYHAGEPPAGAELWARLWSNPLSPAVPEASQLSAGGLHLVISLNIKGVLEMRAWQLEAGAPSEQVLKIDE
;
A
#
# COMPACT_ATOMS: atom_id res chain seq x y z
N MET A 1 -17.22 10.89 10.16
CA MET A 1 -15.91 10.64 9.52
C MET A 1 -15.08 9.87 10.52
N SER A 2 -15.11 8.54 10.48
CA SER A 2 -14.28 7.73 11.38
C SER A 2 -12.83 7.89 10.94
N ASN A 3 -12.09 8.72 11.66
CA ASN A 3 -10.65 8.90 11.49
C ASN A 3 -9.97 7.65 12.06
N GLN A 4 -10.12 6.51 11.37
CA GLN A 4 -9.43 5.29 11.74
C GLN A 4 -7.95 5.50 11.44
N GLU A 5 -7.14 5.65 12.49
CA GLU A 5 -5.72 5.84 12.32
C GLU A 5 -5.13 4.62 11.61
N LEU A 6 -4.59 4.82 10.40
CA LEU A 6 -3.87 3.78 9.69
C LEU A 6 -2.46 3.70 10.26
N VAL A 7 -2.20 2.65 11.03
CA VAL A 7 -0.91 2.41 11.67
C VAL A 7 -0.28 1.15 11.10
N MET A 8 0.97 1.26 10.67
CA MET A 8 1.74 0.19 10.04
C MET A 8 2.99 -0.14 10.88
N PRO A 9 3.15 -1.40 11.33
CA PRO A 9 4.36 -1.86 11.99
C PRO A 9 5.59 -1.57 11.16
N ARG A 10 6.59 -0.90 11.74
CA ARG A 10 7.84 -0.56 11.07
C ARG A 10 8.47 -1.74 10.35
N ARG A 11 8.52 -2.90 10.99
CA ARG A 11 9.11 -4.12 10.39
C ARG A 11 8.36 -4.55 9.13
N LEU A 12 7.04 -4.42 9.13
CA LEU A 12 6.21 -4.75 7.98
C LEU A 12 6.41 -3.73 6.85
N ALA A 13 6.42 -2.44 7.18
CA ALA A 13 6.71 -1.37 6.22
C ALA A 13 8.07 -1.58 5.55
N ILE A 14 9.13 -1.78 6.34
CA ILE A 14 10.49 -2.01 5.84
C ILE A 14 10.53 -3.25 4.95
N ARG A 15 9.88 -4.35 5.34
CA ARG A 15 9.83 -5.55 4.52
C ARG A 15 9.20 -5.27 3.15
N ILE A 16 8.03 -4.64 3.13
CA ILE A 16 7.33 -4.31 1.86
C ILE A 16 8.21 -3.41 0.98
N LEU A 17 8.82 -2.37 1.56
CA LEU A 17 9.69 -1.45 0.84
C LEU A 17 10.95 -2.15 0.29
N HIS A 18 11.52 -3.08 1.04
CA HIS A 18 12.67 -3.87 0.62
C HIS A 18 12.35 -4.77 -0.58
N GLU A 19 11.20 -5.45 -0.55
CA GLU A 19 10.73 -6.26 -1.68
C GLU A 19 10.55 -5.41 -2.95
N ALA A 20 9.93 -4.23 -2.81
CA ALA A 20 9.77 -3.30 -3.93
C ALA A 20 11.12 -2.80 -4.47
N GLN A 21 12.12 -2.63 -3.60
CA GLN A 21 13.45 -2.19 -4.00
C GLN A 21 14.22 -3.27 -4.76
N ILE A 22 14.14 -4.54 -4.32
CA ILE A 22 14.79 -5.68 -4.98
C ILE A 22 14.22 -5.89 -6.37
N ALA A 23 12.90 -5.77 -6.52
CA ALA A 23 12.22 -6.06 -7.77
C ALA A 23 12.47 -5.04 -8.89
N GLN A 24 13.21 -3.96 -8.65
CA GLN A 24 13.48 -2.96 -9.69
C GLN A 24 14.30 -3.56 -10.85
N PRO A 25 14.00 -3.16 -12.10
CA PRO A 25 13.06 -2.12 -12.52
C PRO A 25 11.59 -2.57 -12.61
N GLU A 26 11.29 -3.83 -12.35
CA GLU A 26 9.93 -4.37 -12.36
C GLU A 26 9.09 -3.86 -11.18
N SER A 27 7.77 -3.89 -11.38
CA SER A 27 6.79 -3.61 -10.34
C SER A 27 6.46 -4.87 -9.55
N ILE A 28 6.19 -4.71 -8.25
CA ILE A 28 5.55 -5.76 -7.44
C ILE A 28 4.05 -5.51 -7.31
N THR A 29 3.30 -6.57 -7.12
CA THR A 29 1.93 -6.53 -6.57
C THR A 29 1.88 -7.38 -5.30
N GLY A 30 0.99 -7.02 -4.39
CA GLY A 30 0.85 -7.75 -3.14
C GLY A 30 -0.33 -7.27 -2.32
N TRP A 31 -0.42 -7.82 -1.12
CA TRP A 31 -1.44 -7.45 -0.16
C TRP A 31 -0.94 -7.62 1.27
N VAL A 32 -1.60 -6.90 2.17
CA VAL A 32 -1.38 -6.97 3.60
C VAL A 32 -2.59 -7.65 4.22
N ARG A 33 -2.35 -8.74 4.94
CA ARG A 33 -3.38 -9.42 5.73
C ARG A 33 -3.69 -8.63 6.98
N GLY A 34 -4.96 -8.53 7.34
CA GLY A 34 -5.44 -7.96 8.59
C GLY A 34 -6.89 -7.48 8.48
N THR A 35 -7.58 -7.32 9.60
CA THR A 35 -8.95 -6.78 9.66
C THR A 35 -8.95 -5.38 10.26
N ALA A 36 -8.53 -5.26 11.52
CA ALA A 36 -8.38 -3.97 12.20
C ALA A 36 -6.99 -3.35 12.04
N GLN A 37 -5.96 -4.19 11.93
CA GLN A 37 -4.55 -3.80 11.89
C GLN A 37 -3.78 -4.69 10.90
N PRO A 38 -2.72 -4.17 10.28
CA PRO A 38 -1.90 -4.94 9.36
C PRO A 38 -1.03 -5.98 10.11
N GLN A 39 -0.99 -7.20 9.59
CA GLN A 39 -0.32 -8.34 10.24
C GLN A 39 0.85 -8.90 9.41
N SER A 40 0.64 -9.13 8.12
CA SER A 40 1.65 -9.79 7.27
C SER A 40 1.50 -9.43 5.79
N TYR A 41 2.64 -9.29 5.10
CA TYR A 41 2.73 -9.08 3.65
C TYR A 41 2.73 -10.41 2.89
N HIS A 42 2.03 -10.43 1.76
CA HIS A 42 1.97 -11.52 0.79
C HIS A 42 2.10 -10.96 -0.62
N ALA A 43 2.91 -11.60 -1.47
CA ALA A 43 3.04 -11.22 -2.88
C ALA A 43 1.85 -11.71 -3.72
N GLY A 44 1.53 -10.99 -4.80
CA GLY A 44 0.45 -11.32 -5.72
C GLY A 44 -0.94 -10.89 -5.25
N GLU A 45 -1.98 -11.56 -5.76
CA GLU A 45 -3.38 -11.22 -5.45
C GLU A 45 -3.86 -11.93 -4.17
N PRO A 46 -4.70 -11.26 -3.34
CA PRO A 46 -5.32 -11.92 -2.20
C PRO A 46 -6.32 -13.00 -2.66
N PRO A 47 -6.35 -14.17 -2.00
CA PRO A 47 -7.39 -15.16 -2.28
C PRO A 47 -8.77 -14.63 -1.85
N ALA A 48 -9.83 -15.18 -2.46
CA ALA A 48 -11.20 -14.83 -2.10
C ALA A 48 -11.47 -15.10 -0.61
N GLY A 49 -12.04 -14.12 0.09
CA GLY A 49 -12.34 -14.21 1.53
C GLY A 49 -11.13 -14.01 2.46
N ALA A 50 -9.97 -13.62 1.93
CA ALA A 50 -8.84 -13.24 2.78
C ALA A 50 -9.20 -12.08 3.72
N GLU A 51 -8.64 -12.11 4.93
CA GLU A 51 -8.62 -10.95 5.84
C GLU A 51 -7.72 -9.87 5.22
N LEU A 52 -8.30 -9.04 4.35
CA LEU A 52 -7.56 -8.05 3.58
C LEU A 52 -7.54 -6.71 4.31
N TRP A 53 -6.34 -6.26 4.66
CA TRP A 53 -6.13 -4.92 5.22
C TRP A 53 -5.87 -3.90 4.11
N ALA A 54 -4.94 -4.21 3.20
CA ALA A 54 -4.68 -3.37 2.03
C ALA A 54 -4.18 -4.19 0.83
N ARG A 55 -4.48 -3.73 -0.39
CA ARG A 55 -3.74 -4.13 -1.60
C ARG A 55 -2.55 -3.20 -1.78
N LEU A 56 -1.51 -3.66 -2.47
CA LEU A 56 -0.37 -2.82 -2.79
C LEU A 56 0.25 -3.13 -4.14
N TRP A 57 0.91 -2.12 -4.69
CA TRP A 57 1.79 -2.28 -5.82
C TRP A 57 2.89 -1.22 -5.79
N SER A 58 3.97 -1.46 -6.53
CA SER A 58 5.02 -0.46 -6.75
C SER A 58 4.95 0.15 -8.15
N ASN A 59 5.28 1.43 -8.21
CA ASN A 59 5.56 2.21 -9.41
C ASN A 59 7.03 2.68 -9.32
N PRO A 60 8.01 1.87 -9.72
CA PRO A 60 9.43 2.20 -9.52
C PRO A 60 9.85 3.51 -10.19
N LEU A 61 9.24 3.83 -11.33
CA LEU A 61 9.62 4.95 -12.20
C LEU A 61 8.60 6.09 -12.20
N SER A 62 7.54 6.00 -11.39
CA SER A 62 6.47 7.00 -11.33
C SER A 62 6.14 7.36 -9.89
N PRO A 63 5.56 8.55 -9.62
CA PRO A 63 5.11 8.91 -8.28
C PRO A 63 4.14 7.89 -7.67
N ALA A 64 4.06 7.83 -6.34
CA ALA A 64 3.12 6.97 -5.63
C ALA A 64 1.68 7.56 -5.61
N VAL A 65 1.16 7.88 -6.80
CA VAL A 65 -0.18 8.43 -7.02
C VAL A 65 -0.97 7.51 -7.95
N PRO A 66 -2.11 6.94 -7.51
CA PRO A 66 -2.96 6.10 -8.33
C PRO A 66 -3.97 6.90 -9.15
N GLU A 67 -4.51 6.28 -10.19
CA GLU A 67 -5.75 6.67 -10.84
C GLU A 67 -6.97 6.07 -10.12
N ALA A 68 -8.14 6.70 -10.27
CA ALA A 68 -9.39 6.20 -9.67
C ALA A 68 -9.74 4.76 -10.10
N SER A 69 -9.45 4.43 -11.36
CA SER A 69 -9.68 3.11 -11.98
C SER A 69 -8.86 1.99 -11.34
N GLN A 70 -7.78 2.32 -10.64
CA GLN A 70 -6.88 1.36 -9.98
C GLN A 70 -7.32 1.04 -8.55
N LEU A 71 -8.28 1.79 -8.00
CA LEU A 71 -8.73 1.67 -6.62
C LEU A 71 -10.08 0.93 -6.55
N SER A 72 -10.19 -0.05 -5.66
CA SER A 72 -11.48 -0.67 -5.33
C SER A 72 -12.23 0.12 -4.25
N ALA A 73 -13.52 0.38 -4.45
CA ALA A 73 -14.37 1.04 -3.46
C ALA A 73 -14.34 0.33 -2.09
N GLY A 74 -14.20 1.10 -1.01
CA GLY A 74 -14.14 0.58 0.37
C GLY A 74 -12.84 -0.15 0.73
N GLY A 75 -11.85 -0.22 -0.17
CA GLY A 75 -10.55 -0.84 0.09
C GLY A 75 -9.44 0.18 0.33
N LEU A 76 -8.44 -0.22 1.13
CA LEU A 76 -7.19 0.52 1.30
C LEU A 76 -6.14 0.02 0.29
N HIS A 77 -5.40 0.96 -0.30
CA HIS A 77 -4.37 0.67 -1.30
C HIS A 77 -3.07 1.36 -0.90
N LEU A 78 -1.96 0.64 -0.92
CA LEU A 78 -0.63 1.20 -0.71
C LEU A 78 0.07 1.30 -2.05
N VAL A 79 0.50 2.50 -2.42
CA VAL A 79 1.29 2.73 -3.62
C VAL A 79 2.72 3.04 -3.19
N ILE A 80 3.67 2.30 -3.75
CA ILE A 80 5.09 2.45 -3.43
C ILE A 80 5.79 3.10 -4.61
N SER A 81 6.61 4.11 -4.37
CA SER A 81 7.43 4.74 -5.39
C SER A 81 8.91 4.73 -5.01
N LEU A 82 9.73 4.53 -6.03
CA LEU A 82 11.18 4.60 -5.98
C LEU A 82 11.72 5.66 -6.95
N ASN A 83 10.83 6.49 -7.50
CA ASN A 83 11.14 7.48 -8.54
C ASN A 83 11.94 8.68 -8.00
N ILE A 84 12.05 8.79 -6.67
CA ILE A 84 12.86 9.81 -6.02
C ILE A 84 14.21 9.18 -5.65
N LYS A 85 15.30 9.75 -6.18
CA LYS A 85 16.65 9.22 -5.98
C LYS A 85 16.97 9.08 -4.48
N GLY A 86 17.18 7.82 -4.06
CA GLY A 86 17.55 7.49 -2.68
C GLY A 86 16.40 7.50 -1.67
N VAL A 87 15.15 7.63 -2.12
CA VAL A 87 13.96 7.64 -1.26
C VAL A 87 13.02 6.51 -1.65
N LEU A 88 12.58 5.75 -0.66
CA LEU A 88 11.47 4.80 -0.78
C LEU A 88 10.23 5.46 -0.20
N GLU A 89 9.23 5.68 -1.04
CA GLU A 89 7.98 6.30 -0.65
C GLU A 89 6.87 5.24 -0.62
N MET A 90 6.06 5.23 0.44
CA MET A 90 4.83 4.44 0.52
C MET A 90 3.69 5.38 0.91
N ARG A 91 2.62 5.39 0.12
CA ARG A 91 1.44 6.25 0.33
C ARG A 91 0.19 5.41 0.38
N ALA A 92 -0.74 5.77 1.27
CA ALA A 92 -1.99 5.07 1.48
C ALA A 92 -3.13 5.81 0.78
N TRP A 93 -3.97 5.09 0.04
CA TRP A 93 -5.02 5.65 -0.80
C TRP A 93 -6.33 4.89 -0.63
N GLN A 94 -7.43 5.64 -0.64
CA GLN A 94 -8.78 5.12 -0.71
C GLN A 94 -9.54 5.81 -1.85
N LEU A 95 -10.59 5.15 -2.33
CA LEU A 95 -11.52 5.75 -3.28
C LEU A 95 -12.68 6.39 -2.50
N GLU A 96 -12.73 7.72 -2.46
CA GLU A 96 -13.78 8.49 -1.80
C GLU A 96 -14.57 9.29 -2.84
N ALA A 97 -15.88 9.12 -2.88
CA ALA A 97 -16.77 9.79 -3.84
C ALA A 97 -16.31 9.70 -5.32
N GLY A 98 -15.66 8.58 -5.69
CA GLY A 98 -15.15 8.34 -7.05
C GLY A 98 -13.78 8.97 -7.35
N ALA A 99 -13.11 9.57 -6.36
CA ALA A 99 -11.78 10.16 -6.52
C ALA A 99 -10.76 9.51 -5.56
N PRO A 100 -9.48 9.39 -5.95
CA PRO A 100 -8.41 9.01 -5.03
C PRO A 100 -8.28 10.03 -3.89
N SER A 101 -8.30 9.54 -2.68
CA SER A 101 -8.12 10.31 -1.44
C SER A 101 -6.96 9.71 -0.66
N GLU A 102 -5.90 10.50 -0.45
CA GLU A 102 -4.74 10.07 0.32
C GLU A 102 -5.08 10.02 1.81
N GLN A 103 -4.68 8.93 2.45
CA GLN A 103 -4.89 8.68 3.86
C GLN A 103 -3.57 8.80 4.62
N VAL A 104 -3.61 9.37 5.82
CA VAL A 104 -2.41 9.46 6.67
C VAL A 104 -2.03 8.07 7.18
N LEU A 105 -0.86 7.59 6.75
CA LEU A 105 -0.26 6.34 7.22
C LEU A 105 0.81 6.65 8.26
N LYS A 106 0.59 6.21 9.51
CA LYS A 106 1.58 6.30 10.59
C LYS A 106 2.39 5.02 10.66
N ILE A 107 3.67 5.15 11.03
CA ILE A 107 4.54 4.01 11.31
C ILE A 107 4.76 3.91 12.82
N ASP A 108 4.50 2.74 13.40
CA ASP A 108 4.79 2.42 14.82
C ASP A 108 5.98 1.46 14.96
N GLU A 109 6.54 1.36 16.18
CA GLU A 109 7.72 0.55 16.53
C GLU A 109 7.41 -0.95 16.66
#